data_AF-A0A1G9VQH6-F1
#
_entry.id   AF-A0A1G9VQH6-F1
#
_cell.length_a   1.000
_cell.length_b   1.000
_cell.length_c   1.000
_cell.angle_alpha   90.00
_cell.angle_beta   90.00
_cell.angle_gamma   90.00
#
_symmetry.space_group_name_H-M   'P 1'
#
loop_
_entity.id
_entity.type
_entity.pdbx_description
1 polymer ?
#
loop_
_entity_poly.entity_id
_entity_poly.type
_entity_poly.pdbx_seq_one_letter_code
_entity_poly.pdbx_strand_id
1 'polypeptide(L)'
;MNKGGRKRLGDKKRMHAITLRFNGTELEKVKTILQSYNLDFKKRGTVGPFLRKLILDRETIMEKRIPDGLSTLSYQINKIGTNINQLVKVANYKNMRSPNADLGRELDRANELMLELIETINTKNQE
;
A
#
# COMPACT_ATOMS: atom_id res chain seq x y z
N MET A 1 8.14 13.77 17.33
CA MET A 1 9.33 13.38 16.52
C MET A 1 9.63 11.90 16.75
N ASN A 2 9.00 10.97 16.01
CA ASN A 2 9.37 9.55 16.06
C ASN A 2 9.71 9.10 14.64
N LYS A 3 10.97 9.34 14.22
CA LYS A 3 11.48 8.81 12.96
C LYS A 3 11.60 7.30 13.13
N GLY A 4 10.66 6.55 12.54
CA GLY A 4 10.68 5.08 12.47
C GLY A 4 11.91 4.60 11.71
N GLY A 5 13.07 4.62 12.37
CA GLY A 5 14.33 4.15 11.83
C GLY A 5 14.37 2.64 11.81
N ARG A 6 15.03 2.10 10.79
CA ARG A 6 15.29 0.66 10.69
C ARG A 6 16.26 0.25 11.80
N LYS A 7 15.80 -0.60 12.73
CA LYS A 7 16.59 -1.14 13.84
C LYS A 7 17.95 -1.65 13.34
N ARG A 8 19.05 -1.14 13.90
CA ARG A 8 20.39 -1.65 13.60
C ARG A 8 20.44 -3.10 14.03
N LEU A 9 20.72 -3.98 13.07
CA LEU A 9 20.82 -5.41 13.32
C LEU A 9 22.16 -5.63 14.01
N GLY A 10 22.15 -5.81 15.33
CA GLY A 10 23.37 -6.04 16.11
C GLY A 10 24.14 -7.28 15.64
N ASP A 11 25.39 -7.39 16.06
CA ASP A 11 26.35 -8.39 15.59
C ASP A 11 25.90 -9.84 15.84
N LYS A 12 24.93 -10.02 16.74
CA LYS A 12 24.33 -11.32 17.09
C LYS A 12 23.34 -11.87 16.05
N LYS A 13 23.00 -11.13 14.98
CA LYS A 13 21.98 -11.62 14.01
C LYS A 13 22.42 -12.87 13.24
N ARG A 14 23.72 -13.07 13.04
CA ARG A 14 24.27 -14.23 12.32
C ARG A 14 25.56 -14.68 12.99
N MET A 15 25.46 -15.66 13.87
CA MET A 15 26.60 -16.18 14.61
C MET A 15 27.53 -17.06 13.77
N HIS A 16 27.01 -17.72 12.74
CA HIS A 16 27.75 -18.69 11.95
C HIS A 16 27.84 -18.26 10.48
N ALA A 17 29.02 -18.46 9.89
CA ALA A 17 29.31 -18.20 8.49
C ALA A 17 29.66 -19.52 7.79
N ILE A 18 29.11 -19.71 6.58
CA ILE A 18 29.39 -20.87 5.73
C ILE A 18 29.80 -20.32 4.36
N THR A 19 30.90 -20.84 3.83
CA THR A 19 31.38 -20.53 2.48
C THR A 19 30.98 -21.65 1.54
N LEU A 20 30.19 -21.32 0.53
CA LEU A 20 29.83 -22.24 -0.55
C LEU A 20 30.66 -21.89 -1.79
N ARG A 21 31.30 -22.90 -2.39
CA ARG A 21 32.03 -22.77 -3.65
C ARG A 21 31.23 -23.46 -4.74
N PHE A 22 31.13 -22.79 -5.89
CA PHE A 22 30.47 -23.31 -7.08
C PHE A 22 31.48 -23.43 -8.21
N ASN A 23 31.40 -24.51 -8.98
CA ASN A 23 32.08 -24.57 -10.26
C ASN A 23 31.33 -23.73 -11.32
N GLY A 24 31.90 -23.60 -12.53
CA GLY A 24 31.32 -22.77 -13.59
C GLY A 24 29.92 -23.18 -14.00
N THR A 25 29.64 -24.49 -14.10
CA THR A 25 28.33 -25.01 -14.53
C THR A 25 27.27 -24.86 -13.44
N GLU A 26 27.64 -25.09 -12.18
CA GLU A 26 26.79 -24.84 -11.01
C GLU A 26 26.45 -23.36 -10.87
N LEU A 27 27.41 -22.48 -11.13
CA LEU A 27 27.21 -21.05 -11.06
C LEU A 27 26.15 -20.59 -12.08
N GLU A 28 26.21 -21.11 -13.31
CA GLU A 28 25.19 -20.83 -14.33
C GLU A 28 23.81 -21.34 -13.90
N LYS A 29 23.71 -22.54 -13.35
CA LYS A 29 22.44 -23.05 -12.80
C LYS A 29 21.88 -22.12 -11.72
N VAL A 30 22.73 -21.63 -10.81
CA VAL A 30 22.32 -20.68 -9.75
C VAL A 30 21.82 -19.37 -10.36
N LYS A 31 22.47 -18.85 -11.41
CA LYS A 31 22.01 -17.65 -12.12
C LYS A 31 20.64 -17.85 -12.76
N THR A 32 20.44 -18.96 -13.47
CA THR A 32 19.15 -19.29 -14.11
C THR A 32 18.01 -19.37 -13.09
N ILE A 33 18.28 -20.01 -11.94
CA ILE A 33 17.30 -20.08 -10.84
C ILE A 33 17.01 -18.68 -10.30
N LEU A 34 18.02 -17.85 -10.04
CA LEU A 34 17.77 -16.48 -9.57
C LEU A 34 16.94 -15.66 -10.56
N GLN A 35 17.21 -15.81 -11.86
CA GLN A 35 16.45 -15.14 -12.91
C GLN A 35 14.98 -15.56 -12.95
N SER A 36 14.65 -16.84 -12.69
CA SER A 36 13.26 -17.29 -12.65
C SER A 36 12.44 -16.65 -11.52
N TYR A 37 13.11 -16.22 -10.43
CA TYR A 37 12.52 -15.41 -9.36
C TYR A 37 12.65 -13.89 -9.60
N ASN A 38 13.08 -13.47 -10.79
CA ASN A 38 13.34 -12.08 -11.16
C ASN A 38 14.35 -11.39 -10.23
N LEU A 39 15.37 -12.12 -9.78
CA LEU A 39 16.42 -11.66 -8.89
C LEU A 39 17.74 -11.46 -9.64
N ASP A 40 18.38 -10.30 -9.44
CA ASP A 40 19.68 -9.99 -10.05
C ASP A 40 20.86 -10.57 -9.25
N PHE A 41 21.61 -11.46 -9.89
CA PHE A 41 22.83 -12.08 -9.34
C PHE A 41 23.91 -11.05 -8.99
N LYS A 42 24.05 -9.97 -9.78
CA LYS A 42 25.12 -8.97 -9.59
C LYS A 42 24.85 -8.04 -8.42
N LYS A 43 23.60 -7.94 -7.97
CA LYS A 43 23.21 -7.04 -6.88
C LYS A 43 23.69 -7.59 -5.53
N ARG A 44 24.42 -6.75 -4.79
CA ARG A 44 24.90 -7.09 -3.43
C ARG A 44 23.72 -7.43 -2.53
N GLY A 45 23.81 -8.58 -1.87
CA GLY A 45 22.77 -9.04 -0.95
C GLY A 45 21.61 -9.79 -1.59
N THR A 46 21.73 -10.22 -2.85
CA THR A 46 20.74 -11.11 -3.49
C THR A 46 21.06 -12.59 -3.26
N VAL A 47 22.25 -13.03 -3.68
CA VAL A 47 22.64 -14.45 -3.72
C VAL A 47 22.67 -15.10 -2.33
N GLY A 48 23.32 -14.46 -1.37
CA GLY A 48 23.46 -15.01 -0.01
C GLY A 48 22.12 -15.21 0.71
N PRO A 49 21.23 -14.20 0.76
CA PRO A 49 19.88 -14.38 1.32
C PRO A 49 19.04 -15.39 0.55
N PHE A 50 19.14 -15.43 -0.78
CA PHE A 50 18.42 -16.42 -1.60
C PHE A 50 18.85 -17.85 -1.26
N LEU A 51 20.16 -18.14 -1.30
CA LEU A 51 20.68 -19.46 -0.95
C LEU A 51 20.36 -19.85 0.49
N ARG A 52 20.44 -18.91 1.44
CA ARG A 52 20.04 -19.16 2.82
C ARG A 52 18.56 -19.54 2.89
N LYS A 53 17.68 -18.78 2.23
CA LYS A 53 16.25 -19.09 2.18
C LYS A 53 16.07 -20.49 1.59
N LEU A 54 16.66 -20.80 0.44
CA LEU A 54 16.55 -22.10 -0.21
C LEU A 54 16.99 -23.28 0.69
N ILE A 55 18.10 -23.14 1.40
CA ILE A 55 18.64 -24.18 2.29
C ILE A 55 17.73 -24.37 3.52
N LEU A 56 17.37 -23.28 4.20
CA LEU A 56 16.46 -23.33 5.35
C LEU A 56 15.05 -23.79 4.94
N ASP A 57 14.63 -23.41 3.75
CA ASP A 57 13.32 -23.71 3.21
C ASP A 57 13.14 -25.21 3.01
N ARG A 58 14.20 -25.92 2.56
CA ARG A 58 14.22 -27.38 2.41
C ARG A 58 13.95 -28.13 3.72
N GLU A 59 14.35 -27.59 4.87
CA GLU A 59 14.04 -28.20 6.18
C GLU A 59 12.61 -27.90 6.64
N THR A 60 12.04 -26.76 6.24
CA THR A 60 10.71 -26.29 6.68
C THR A 60 9.52 -26.79 5.84
N ILE A 61 9.73 -27.69 4.88
CA ILE A 61 8.69 -28.14 3.93
C ILE A 61 7.52 -28.87 4.65
N MET A 62 7.71 -29.39 5.86
CA MET A 62 6.73 -30.32 6.44
C MET A 62 5.66 -29.71 7.37
N GLU A 63 5.86 -28.56 8.04
CA GLU A 63 4.93 -28.21 9.14
C GLU A 63 4.42 -26.75 9.26
N LYS A 64 5.10 -25.72 8.70
CA LYS A 64 4.77 -24.32 9.06
C LYS A 64 4.97 -23.26 7.96
N ARG A 65 4.55 -23.52 6.72
CA ARG A 65 4.51 -22.45 5.70
C ARG A 65 3.10 -21.91 5.57
N ILE A 66 2.87 -20.70 6.09
CA ILE A 66 1.82 -19.84 5.53
C ILE A 66 2.36 -19.39 4.17
N PRO A 67 1.68 -19.71 3.05
CA PRO A 67 2.13 -19.30 1.72
C PRO A 67 2.42 -17.79 1.67
N ASP A 68 3.59 -17.39 1.16
CA ASP A 68 4.00 -15.97 1.01
C ASP A 68 2.96 -15.14 0.22
N GLY A 69 2.13 -15.80 -0.61
CA GLY A 69 0.98 -15.17 -1.29
C GLY A 69 -0.16 -14.74 -0.35
N LEU A 70 -0.48 -15.53 0.68
CA LEU A 70 -1.55 -15.23 1.64
C LEU A 70 -1.15 -14.11 2.62
N SER A 71 0.13 -14.04 3.01
CA SER A 71 0.65 -12.97 3.86
C SER A 71 0.70 -11.63 3.13
N THR A 72 1.10 -11.64 1.85
CA THR A 72 1.05 -10.45 0.98
C THR A 72 -0.37 -9.98 0.74
N LEU A 73 -1.30 -10.91 0.47
CA LEU A 73 -2.72 -10.61 0.30
C LEU A 73 -3.32 -10.00 1.57
N SER A 74 -3.06 -10.59 2.73
CA SER A 74 -3.53 -10.06 4.02
C SER A 74 -3.01 -8.64 4.30
N TYR A 75 -1.74 -8.37 3.95
CA TYR A 75 -1.18 -7.03 4.06
C TYR A 75 -1.88 -6.02 3.15
N GLN A 76 -2.16 -6.39 1.90
CA GLN A 76 -2.90 -5.52 0.96
C GLN A 76 -4.34 -5.26 1.44
N ILE A 77 -5.03 -6.30 1.93
CA ILE A 77 -6.39 -6.18 2.51
C ILE A 77 -6.38 -5.22 3.70
N ASN A 78 -5.41 -5.34 4.61
CA ASN A 78 -5.29 -4.43 5.75
C ASN A 78 -5.02 -2.98 5.33
N LYS A 79 -4.22 -2.79 4.28
CA LYS A 79 -3.96 -1.45 3.72
C LYS A 79 -5.23 -0.84 3.11
N ILE A 80 -6.01 -1.63 2.38
CA ILE A 80 -7.31 -1.21 1.82
C ILE A 80 -8.28 -0.84 2.95
N GLY A 81 -8.41 -1.70 3.97
CA GLY A 81 -9.28 -1.44 5.13
C GLY A 81 -8.89 -0.15 5.86
N THR A 82 -7.59 0.13 5.99
CA THR A 82 -7.08 1.37 6.61
C THR A 82 -7.48 2.61 5.80
N ASN A 83 -7.33 2.56 4.47
CA ASN A 83 -7.71 3.66 3.59
C ASN A 83 -9.24 3.91 3.62
N ILE A 84 -10.05 2.86 3.63
CA ILE A 84 -11.52 2.96 3.75
C ILE A 84 -11.88 3.64 5.07
N ASN A 85 -11.27 3.22 6.18
CA ASN A 85 -11.53 3.82 7.48
C ASN A 85 -11.16 5.31 7.52
N GLN A 86 -10.07 5.71 6.86
CA GLN A 86 -9.68 7.12 6.74
C GLN A 86 -10.71 7.92 5.93
N LEU A 87 -11.17 7.40 4.79
CA LEU A 87 -12.19 8.05 3.96
C LEU A 87 -13.50 8.23 4.72
N VAL A 88 -13.97 7.19 5.41
CA VAL A 88 -15.19 7.24 6.21
C VAL A 88 -15.06 8.26 7.34
N LYS A 89 -13.93 8.31 8.04
CA LYS A 89 -13.69 9.33 9.08
C LYS A 89 -13.68 10.74 8.51
N VAL A 90 -13.07 10.95 7.34
CA VAL A 90 -13.06 12.25 6.67
C VAL A 90 -14.46 12.65 6.22
N ALA A 91 -15.23 11.72 5.65
CA ALA A 91 -16.61 11.97 5.23
C ALA A 91 -17.51 12.31 6.43
N ASN A 92 -17.43 11.53 7.52
CA ASN A 92 -18.16 11.81 8.75
C ASN A 92 -17.75 13.15 9.36
N TYR A 93 -16.45 13.46 9.40
CA TYR A 93 -15.97 14.75 9.89
C TYR A 93 -16.48 15.93 9.03
N LYS A 94 -16.51 15.79 7.70
CA LYS A 94 -17.05 16.81 6.79
C LYS A 94 -18.56 16.98 6.98
N ASN A 95 -19.31 15.89 7.10
CA ASN A 95 -20.74 15.91 7.41
C ASN A 95 -21.02 16.56 8.78
N MET A 96 -20.22 16.25 9.80
CA MET A 96 -20.38 16.86 11.13
C MET A 96 -19.97 18.34 11.15
N ARG A 97 -18.94 18.73 10.39
CA ARG A 97 -18.40 20.10 10.38
C ARG A 97 -19.24 21.07 9.53
N SER A 98 -19.90 20.58 8.49
CA SER A 98 -20.93 21.36 7.78
C SER A 98 -22.06 20.43 7.29
N PRO A 99 -23.06 20.16 8.15
CA PRO A 99 -24.18 19.29 7.79
C PRO A 99 -24.96 19.76 6.55
N ASN A 100 -24.86 21.05 6.21
CA ASN A 100 -25.72 21.75 5.25
C ASN A 100 -24.95 22.67 4.28
N ALA A 101 -23.66 22.44 4.02
CA ALA A 101 -22.89 23.35 3.14
C ALA A 101 -23.33 23.32 1.66
N ASP A 102 -23.97 22.25 1.20
CA ASP A 102 -24.66 22.22 -0.10
C ASP A 102 -26.07 22.79 0.00
N LEU A 103 -26.80 22.55 1.10
CA LEU A 103 -28.14 23.12 1.31
C LEU A 103 -28.12 24.65 1.34
N GLY A 104 -27.11 25.27 1.93
CA GLY A 104 -26.94 26.73 1.89
C GLY A 104 -26.76 27.26 0.47
N ARG A 105 -25.92 26.59 -0.33
CA ARG A 105 -25.70 26.95 -1.74
C ARG A 105 -26.94 26.74 -2.61
N GLU A 106 -27.71 25.69 -2.33
CA GLU A 106 -28.99 25.44 -3.00
C GLU A 106 -30.05 26.47 -2.62
N LEU A 107 -30.12 26.89 -1.35
CA LEU A 107 -31.02 27.96 -0.91
C LEU A 107 -30.65 29.31 -1.51
N ASP A 108 -29.36 29.65 -1.56
CA ASP A 108 -28.89 30.90 -2.18
C ASP A 108 -29.25 30.92 -3.68
N ARG A 109 -29.02 29.80 -4.38
CA ARG A 109 -29.36 29.68 -5.81
C ARG A 109 -30.87 29.68 -6.06
N ALA A 110 -31.66 29.09 -5.17
CA ALA A 110 -33.12 29.14 -5.24
C ALA A 110 -33.66 30.56 -5.02
N ASN A 111 -33.05 31.32 -4.11
CA ASN A 111 -33.38 32.73 -3.87
C ASN A 111 -33.02 33.62 -5.06
N GLU A 112 -31.84 33.42 -5.66
CA GLU A 112 -31.44 34.14 -6.90
C GLU A 112 -32.45 33.91 -8.03
N LEU A 113 -32.84 32.64 -8.26
CA LEU A 113 -33.83 32.29 -9.27
C LEU A 113 -35.21 32.88 -8.97
N MET A 114 -35.65 32.93 -7.71
CA MET A 114 -36.91 33.60 -7.35
C MET A 114 -36.87 35.09 -7.64
N LEU A 115 -35.76 35.77 -7.34
CA LEU A 115 -35.60 37.20 -7.62
C LEU A 115 -35.66 37.47 -9.12
N GLU A 116 -34.96 36.69 -9.92
CA GLU A 116 -34.98 36.78 -11.38
C GLU A 116 -36.41 36.54 -11.94
N LEU A 117 -37.17 35.63 -11.34
CA LEU A 117 -38.55 35.35 -11.71
C LEU A 117 -39.50 36.51 -11.35
N ILE A 118 -39.32 37.12 -10.17
CA ILE A 118 -40.08 38.30 -9.73
C ILE A 118 -39.77 39.50 -10.64
N GLU A 119 -38.51 39.73 -11.00
CA GLU A 119 -38.11 40.80 -11.94
C GLU A 119 -38.71 40.57 -13.33
N THR A 120 -38.70 39.33 -13.82
CA THR A 120 -39.31 38.98 -15.11
C THR A 120 -40.83 39.17 -15.10
N ILE A 121 -41.51 38.87 -14.00
CA ILE A 121 -42.96 39.10 -13.85
C ILE A 121 -43.26 40.60 -13.78
N ASN A 122 -42.47 41.37 -13.02
CA ASN A 122 -42.69 42.81 -12.84
C ASN A 122 -42.43 43.62 -14.10
N THR A 123 -41.41 43.26 -14.88
CA THR A 123 -41.13 43.88 -16.20
C THR A 123 -42.25 43.59 -17.18
N LYS A 124 -42.82 42.39 -17.16
CA LYS A 124 -43.96 42.00 -18.01
C LYS A 124 -45.30 42.62 -17.63
N ASN A 125 -45.44 43.13 -16.40
CA ASN A 125 -46.61 43.88 -15.93
C ASN A 125 -46.52 45.39 -16.19
N GLN A 126 -45.38 45.88 -16.69
CA GLN A 126 -45.15 47.30 -17.04
C GLN A 126 -45.17 47.58 -18.55
N GLU A 127 -45.31 46.54 -19.38
CA GLU A 127 -45.73 46.60 -20.79
C GLU A 127 -47.26 46.47 -20.92
#